data_AF-A0A2K8SD97-F1
#
_entry.id   AF-A0A2K8SD97-F1
#
_cell.length_a   1.000
_cell.length_b   1.000
_cell.length_c   1.000
_cell.angle_alpha   90.00
_cell.angle_beta   90.00
_cell.angle_gamma   90.00
#
_symmetry.space_group_name_H-M   'P 1'
#
loop_
_entity.id
_entity.type
_entity.pdbx_description
1 polymer ?
#
loop_
_entity_poly.entity_id
_entity_poly.type
_entity_poly.pdbx_seq_one_letter_code
_entity_poly.pdbx_strand_id
1 'polypeptide(L)'
;MINDIFMYIFGALAIGLLIFFLIKKVNIIISLFVLGLFLLIISMCLGKVQINKPIDVFYPLEELTKSFTKGVSGAGFIILLLGGYSAFMGQIGANDVIVATLTKPLVKIKKKYLLIPIVFIFGHILSLTIPSAATLALILMTTLFPVLIKSGISPLSAGGVIATTATIMPTPLGSDNVFIAE
;
A
#
# COMPACT_ATOMS: atom_id res chain seq x y z
N MET A 1 -6.53 16.71 24.41
CA MET A 1 -5.14 17.09 24.73
C MET A 1 -4.30 15.95 25.32
N ILE A 2 -4.54 15.45 26.55
CA ILE A 2 -3.73 14.32 27.11
C ILE A 2 -3.82 13.07 26.21
N ASN A 3 -5.01 12.80 25.67
CA ASN A 3 -5.30 11.60 24.89
C ASN A 3 -4.66 11.61 23.49
N ASP A 4 -4.35 12.79 22.96
CA ASP A 4 -3.71 13.00 21.66
C ASP A 4 -2.20 12.83 21.80
N ILE A 5 -1.63 13.32 22.90
CA ILE A 5 -0.21 13.16 23.24
C ILE A 5 0.14 11.67 23.38
N PHE A 6 -0.69 10.88 24.09
CA PHE A 6 -0.49 9.43 24.17
C PHE A 6 -0.54 8.75 22.80
N MET A 7 -1.45 9.18 21.92
CA MET A 7 -1.57 8.63 20.57
C MET A 7 -0.30 8.88 19.75
N TYR A 8 0.24 10.11 19.77
CA TYR A 8 1.48 10.44 19.06
C TYR A 8 2.69 9.68 19.63
N ILE A 9 2.79 9.52 20.95
CA ILE A 9 3.89 8.78 21.59
C ILE A 9 3.87 7.30 21.19
N PHE A 10 2.72 6.63 21.30
CA PHE A 10 2.61 5.22 20.91
C PHE A 10 2.77 5.03 19.40
N GLY A 11 2.29 5.97 18.59
CA GLY A 11 2.51 5.96 17.14
C GLY A 11 3.99 6.08 16.77
N ALA A 12 4.72 7.02 17.37
CA ALA A 12 6.16 7.18 17.15
C ALA A 12 6.95 5.94 17.61
N LEU A 13 6.57 5.36 18.75
CA LEU A 13 7.18 4.15 19.28
C LEU A 13 6.94 2.94 18.37
N ALA A 14 5.73 2.80 17.80
CA ALA A 14 5.40 1.77 16.84
C ALA A 14 6.23 1.89 15.55
N ILE A 15 6.36 3.11 15.03
CA ILE A 15 7.19 3.39 13.84
C ILE A 15 8.66 3.05 14.13
N GLY A 16 9.19 3.44 15.28
CA GLY A 16 10.56 3.12 15.70
C GLY A 16 10.82 1.61 15.78
N LEU A 17 9.89 0.86 16.38
CA LEU A 17 9.94 -0.61 16.45
C LEU A 17 9.89 -1.26 15.07
N LEU A 18 9.05 -0.75 14.17
CA LEU A 18 8.94 -1.25 12.79
C LEU A 18 10.25 -1.03 12.03
N ILE A 19 10.83 0.17 12.11
CA ILE A 19 12.14 0.48 11.51
C ILE A 19 13.22 -0.46 12.06
N PHE A 20 13.24 -0.69 13.37
CA PHE A 20 14.17 -1.62 14.00
C PHE A 20 14.02 -3.06 13.45
N PHE A 21 12.80 -3.57 13.36
CA PHE A 21 12.56 -4.91 12.78
C PHE A 21 12.94 -5.00 11.30
N LEU A 22 12.78 -3.91 10.55
CA LEU A 22 13.16 -3.84 9.15
C LEU A 22 14.68 -3.89 8.95
N ILE A 23 15.45 -3.16 9.78
CA ILE A 23 16.92 -3.20 9.77
C ILE A 23 17.41 -4.61 10.12
N LYS A 24 16.74 -5.28 11.06
CA LYS A 24 17.07 -6.65 11.48
C LYS A 24 16.67 -7.72 10.45
N LYS A 25 16.12 -7.33 9.30
CA LYS A 25 15.67 -8.21 8.20
C LYS A 25 14.72 -9.32 8.67
N VAL A 26 13.92 -9.05 9.71
CA VAL A 26 12.86 -9.97 10.13
C VAL A 26 11.78 -9.98 9.05
N ASN A 27 11.11 -11.12 8.84
CA ASN A 27 9.99 -11.19 7.91
C ASN A 27 8.96 -10.10 8.23
N ILE A 28 8.79 -9.18 7.28
CA ILE A 28 7.95 -7.99 7.38
C ILE A 28 6.51 -8.36 7.78
N ILE A 29 6.00 -9.47 7.25
CA ILE A 29 4.63 -9.94 7.53
C ILE A 29 4.46 -10.24 9.02
N ILE A 30 5.42 -10.98 9.59
CA ILE A 30 5.40 -11.34 11.01
C ILE A 30 5.61 -10.08 11.88
N SER A 31 6.52 -9.20 11.47
CA SER A 31 6.78 -7.94 12.17
C SER A 31 5.54 -7.06 12.26
N LEU A 32 4.82 -6.85 11.15
CA LEU A 32 3.57 -6.07 11.15
C LEU A 32 2.48 -6.75 11.97
N PHE A 33 2.36 -8.08 11.90
CA PHE A 33 1.36 -8.82 12.65
C PHE A 33 1.57 -8.69 14.17
N VAL A 34 2.81 -8.89 14.63
CA VAL A 34 3.16 -8.75 16.06
C VAL A 34 2.99 -7.31 16.53
N LEU A 35 3.42 -6.34 15.70
CA LEU A 35 3.25 -4.91 16.02
C LEU A 35 1.76 -4.55 16.13
N GLY A 36 0.93 -5.00 15.19
CA GLY A 36 -0.52 -4.78 15.23
C GLY A 36 -1.17 -5.37 16.47
N LEU A 37 -0.78 -6.58 16.86
CA LEU A 37 -1.28 -7.25 18.08
C LEU A 37 -0.84 -6.51 19.34
N PHE A 38 0.41 -6.04 19.38
CA PHE A 38 0.94 -5.22 20.48
C PHE A 38 0.17 -3.89 20.63
N LEU A 39 -0.10 -3.18 19.52
CA LEU A 39 -0.89 -1.94 19.55
C LEU A 39 -2.33 -2.19 19.97
N LEU A 40 -2.92 -3.32 19.59
CA LEU A 40 -4.28 -3.70 19.98
C LEU A 40 -4.36 -3.88 21.50
N ILE A 41 -3.38 -4.56 22.11
CA ILE A 41 -3.27 -4.71 23.58
C ILE A 41 -3.17 -3.35 24.27
N ILE A 42 -2.30 -2.46 23.77
CA ILE A 42 -2.16 -1.10 24.32
C ILE A 42 -3.48 -0.33 24.21
N SER A 43 -4.16 -0.40 23.07
CA SER A 43 -5.45 0.28 22.85
C SER A 43 -6.54 -0.18 23.83
N MET A 44 -6.56 -1.47 24.17
CA MET A 44 -7.46 -2.01 25.21
C MET A 44 -7.12 -1.47 26.61
N CYS A 45 -5.83 -1.40 26.98
CA CYS A 45 -5.41 -0.80 28.25
C CYS A 45 -5.77 0.70 28.35
N LEU A 46 -5.80 1.41 27.23
CA LEU A 46 -6.20 2.82 27.17
C LEU A 46 -7.73 3.04 27.12
N GLY A 47 -8.54 1.97 27.09
CA GLY A 47 -10.00 2.04 27.10
C GLY A 47 -10.64 2.63 25.83
N LYS A 48 -9.89 2.71 24.72
CA LYS A 48 -10.39 3.29 23.44
C LYS A 48 -11.10 2.28 22.54
N VAL A 49 -11.08 1.00 22.89
CA VAL A 49 -11.87 -0.04 22.23
C VAL A 49 -13.23 -0.13 22.92
N GLN A 50 -14.34 -0.12 22.17
CA GLN A 50 -15.65 -0.39 22.76
C GLN A 50 -15.71 -1.85 23.24
N ILE A 51 -15.53 -2.03 24.55
CA ILE A 51 -15.57 -3.34 25.19
C ILE A 51 -17.04 -3.72 25.40
N ASN A 52 -17.64 -4.39 24.41
CA ASN A 52 -19.01 -4.90 24.50
C ASN A 52 -19.13 -6.24 25.27
N LYS A 53 -18.02 -6.80 25.76
CA LYS A 53 -17.96 -8.06 26.51
C LYS A 53 -16.91 -7.99 27.63
N PRO A 54 -17.05 -8.77 28.72
CA PRO A 54 -16.00 -8.86 29.74
C PRO A 54 -14.66 -9.27 29.11
N ILE A 55 -13.57 -8.64 29.57
CA ILE A 55 -12.22 -8.83 29.05
C ILE A 55 -11.76 -10.25 29.37
N ASP A 56 -11.81 -11.12 28.37
CA ASP A 56 -11.24 -12.47 28.43
C ASP A 56 -9.86 -12.48 27.74
N VAL A 57 -8.99 -13.42 28.09
CA VAL A 57 -7.61 -13.51 27.56
C VAL A 57 -7.60 -13.66 26.02
N PHE A 58 -8.69 -14.17 25.45
CA PHE A 58 -8.88 -14.36 24.01
C PHE A 58 -9.54 -13.18 23.28
N TYR A 59 -10.00 -12.15 23.99
CA TYR A 59 -10.62 -10.96 23.38
C TYR A 59 -9.75 -10.23 22.32
N PRO A 60 -8.41 -10.09 22.50
CA PRO A 60 -7.53 -9.50 21.48
C PRO A 60 -7.55 -10.28 20.16
N LEU A 61 -7.62 -11.62 20.25
CA LEU A 61 -7.64 -12.52 19.08
C LEU A 61 -8.99 -12.47 18.36
N GLU A 62 -10.09 -12.36 19.10
CA GLU A 62 -11.42 -12.16 18.51
C GLU A 62 -11.50 -10.85 17.71
N GLU A 63 -11.01 -9.75 18.29
CA GLU A 63 -11.07 -8.43 17.65
C GLU A 63 -10.13 -8.33 16.44
N LEU A 64 -8.97 -8.99 16.54
CA LEU A 64 -8.07 -9.19 15.41
C LEU A 64 -8.79 -9.96 14.29
N THR A 65 -9.48 -11.05 14.61
CA THR A 65 -10.18 -11.89 13.63
C THR A 65 -11.30 -11.11 12.94
N LYS A 66 -12.07 -10.29 13.67
CA LYS A 66 -13.08 -9.40 13.06
C LYS A 66 -12.45 -8.39 12.12
N SER A 67 -11.35 -7.75 12.54
CA SER A 67 -10.64 -6.76 11.71
C SER A 67 -10.07 -7.39 10.44
N PHE A 68 -9.47 -8.57 10.56
CA PHE A 68 -9.00 -9.35 9.42
C PHE A 68 -10.14 -9.75 8.50
N THR A 69 -11.26 -10.24 9.04
CA THR A 69 -12.43 -10.65 8.24
C THR A 69 -12.96 -9.47 7.43
N LYS A 70 -13.15 -8.30 8.06
CA LYS A 70 -13.56 -7.07 7.36
C LYS A 70 -12.58 -6.66 6.26
N GLY A 71 -11.27 -6.73 6.55
CA GLY A 71 -10.22 -6.39 5.58
C GLY A 71 -10.18 -7.33 4.39
N VAL A 72 -10.32 -8.64 4.63
CA VAL A 72 -10.34 -9.68 3.59
C VAL A 72 -11.64 -9.61 2.78
N SER A 73 -12.81 -9.43 3.41
CA SER A 73 -14.09 -9.36 2.70
C SER A 73 -14.26 -8.10 1.86
N GLY A 74 -13.60 -6.99 2.24
CA GLY A 74 -13.60 -5.74 1.49
C GLY A 74 -12.46 -5.68 0.47
N ALA A 75 -11.41 -4.96 0.82
CA ALA A 75 -10.27 -4.70 -0.07
C ALA A 75 -9.53 -5.97 -0.49
N GLY A 76 -9.39 -6.95 0.41
CA GLY A 76 -8.69 -8.20 0.11
C GLY A 76 -9.35 -8.99 -1.02
N PHE A 77 -10.67 -9.07 -1.04
CA PHE A 77 -11.43 -9.74 -2.08
C PHE A 77 -11.30 -9.04 -3.44
N ILE A 78 -11.36 -7.71 -3.44
CA ILE A 78 -11.15 -6.90 -4.66
C ILE A 78 -9.73 -7.11 -5.21
N ILE A 79 -8.71 -7.10 -4.34
CA ILE A 79 -7.31 -7.35 -4.73
C ILE A 79 -7.15 -8.77 -5.29
N LEU A 80 -7.76 -9.77 -4.67
CA LEU A 80 -7.72 -11.16 -5.12
C LEU A 80 -8.35 -11.34 -6.51
N LEU A 81 -9.51 -10.70 -6.75
CA LEU A 81 -10.16 -10.66 -8.06
C LEU A 81 -9.30 -9.95 -9.11
N LEU A 82 -8.72 -8.78 -8.78
CA LEU A 82 -7.81 -8.06 -9.68
C LEU A 82 -6.57 -8.89 -10.03
N GLY A 83 -5.99 -9.57 -9.02
CA GLY A 83 -4.87 -10.48 -9.19
C GLY A 83 -5.21 -11.66 -10.11
N GLY A 84 -6.39 -12.27 -9.91
CA GLY A 84 -6.91 -13.33 -10.77
C GLY A 84 -7.11 -12.89 -12.23
N TYR A 85 -7.71 -11.71 -12.43
CA TYR A 85 -7.85 -11.11 -13.76
C TYR A 85 -6.49 -10.83 -14.42
N SER A 86 -5.55 -10.26 -13.67
CA SER A 86 -4.19 -9.98 -14.17
C SER A 86 -3.46 -11.26 -14.56
N ALA A 87 -3.58 -12.33 -13.75
CA ALA A 87 -3.00 -13.63 -14.06
C ALA A 87 -3.61 -14.24 -15.33
N PHE A 88 -4.94 -14.16 -15.50
CA PHE A 88 -5.63 -14.61 -16.71
C PHE A 88 -5.20 -13.82 -17.96
N MET A 89 -5.13 -12.48 -17.86
CA MET A 89 -4.65 -11.62 -18.94
C MET A 89 -3.19 -11.89 -19.34
N GLY A 90 -2.37 -12.30 -18.37
CA GLY A 90 -1.01 -12.78 -18.62
C GLY A 90 -1.00 -14.11 -19.39
N GLN A 91 -1.83 -15.09 -19.00
CA GLN A 91 -1.89 -16.40 -19.66
C GLN A 91 -2.32 -16.31 -21.14
N ILE A 92 -3.24 -15.41 -21.48
CA ILE A 92 -3.69 -15.24 -22.87
C ILE A 92 -2.74 -14.37 -23.72
N GLY A 93 -1.62 -13.90 -23.15
CA GLY A 93 -0.63 -13.06 -23.85
C GLY A 93 -1.09 -11.64 -24.18
N ALA A 94 -2.29 -11.24 -23.74
CA ALA A 94 -2.85 -9.91 -24.00
C ALA A 94 -2.00 -8.80 -23.33
N ASN A 95 -1.43 -9.11 -22.16
CA ASN A 95 -0.59 -8.16 -21.43
C ASN A 95 0.64 -7.73 -22.27
N ASP A 96 1.30 -8.68 -22.97
CA ASP A 96 2.48 -8.40 -23.79
C ASP A 96 2.13 -7.54 -25.02
N VAL A 97 0.96 -7.76 -25.62
CA VAL A 97 0.46 -6.96 -26.74
C VAL A 97 0.16 -5.53 -26.31
N ILE A 98 -0.50 -5.35 -25.16
CA ILE A 98 -0.80 -4.04 -24.58
C ILE A 98 0.50 -3.30 -24.24
N VAL A 99 1.45 -3.98 -23.57
CA VAL A 99 2.76 -3.41 -23.25
C VAL A 99 3.49 -3.02 -24.53
N ALA A 100 3.61 -3.89 -25.53
CA ALA A 100 4.29 -3.57 -26.79
C ALA A 100 3.65 -2.38 -27.52
N THR A 101 2.32 -2.27 -27.49
CA THR A 101 1.57 -1.19 -28.13
C THR A 101 1.76 0.13 -27.40
N LEU A 102 1.74 0.14 -26.07
CA LEU A 102 1.97 1.33 -25.25
C LEU A 102 3.44 1.76 -25.22
N THR A 103 4.38 0.81 -25.33
CA THR A 103 5.82 1.11 -25.32
C THR A 103 6.29 1.70 -26.66
N LYS A 104 5.68 1.31 -27.78
CA LYS A 104 5.99 1.82 -29.14
C LYS A 104 6.00 3.37 -29.27
N PRO A 105 4.99 4.12 -28.79
CA PRO A 105 5.01 5.58 -28.83
C PRO A 105 5.98 6.19 -27.80
N LEU A 106 6.19 5.53 -26.66
CA LEU A 106 7.08 6.04 -25.60
C LEU A 106 8.56 6.01 -25.99
N VAL A 107 8.98 5.02 -26.80
CA VAL A 107 10.35 4.96 -27.37
C VAL A 107 10.63 6.11 -28.34
N LYS A 108 9.60 6.72 -28.94
CA LYS A 108 9.77 7.89 -29.82
C LYS A 108 10.10 9.18 -29.05
N ILE A 109 9.96 9.20 -27.73
CA ILE A 109 10.29 10.37 -26.91
C ILE A 109 11.81 10.47 -26.75
N LYS A 110 12.45 11.35 -27.54
CA LYS A 110 13.91 11.54 -27.56
C LYS A 110 14.50 12.02 -26.23
N LYS A 111 13.70 12.58 -25.31
CA LYS A 111 14.16 13.04 -23.98
C LYS A 111 13.78 12.03 -22.89
N LYS A 112 14.70 11.09 -22.61
CA LYS A 112 14.54 10.02 -21.61
C LYS A 112 14.07 10.53 -20.24
N TYR A 113 14.57 11.68 -19.78
CA TYR A 113 14.18 12.28 -18.50
C TYR A 113 12.77 12.87 -18.45
N LEU A 114 12.10 13.10 -19.60
CA LEU A 114 10.72 13.60 -19.62
C LEU A 114 9.71 12.52 -19.19
N LEU A 115 10.11 11.24 -19.21
CA LEU A 115 9.23 10.14 -18.78
C LEU A 115 8.98 10.16 -17.27
N ILE A 116 9.92 10.71 -16.47
CA ILE A 116 9.78 10.80 -15.02
C ILE A 116 8.53 11.63 -14.61
N PRO A 117 8.38 12.90 -15.03
CA PRO A 117 7.19 13.68 -14.70
C PRO A 117 5.91 13.12 -15.32
N ILE A 118 6.00 12.46 -16.48
CA ILE A 118 4.83 11.80 -17.11
C ILE A 118 4.32 10.65 -16.24
N VAL A 119 5.21 9.79 -15.75
CA VAL A 119 4.85 8.69 -14.84
C VAL A 119 4.27 9.21 -13.54
N PHE A 120 4.83 10.31 -13.02
CA PHE A 120 4.30 10.96 -11.82
C PHE A 120 2.85 11.43 -12.01
N ILE A 121 2.56 12.12 -13.12
CA ILE A 121 1.19 12.56 -13.46
C ILE A 121 0.27 11.37 -13.69
N PHE A 122 0.74 10.34 -14.40
CA PHE A 122 -0.06 9.14 -14.65
C PHE A 122 -0.46 8.44 -13.36
N GLY A 123 0.48 8.24 -12.42
CA GLY A 123 0.13 7.63 -11.16
C GLY A 123 -0.79 8.51 -10.30
N HIS A 124 -0.70 9.84 -10.39
CA HIS A 124 -1.70 10.74 -9.81
C HIS A 124 -3.09 10.59 -10.45
N ILE A 125 -3.20 10.36 -11.75
CA ILE A 125 -4.50 10.09 -12.39
C ILE A 125 -5.04 8.72 -11.96
N LEU A 126 -4.20 7.68 -11.99
CA LEU A 126 -4.57 6.33 -11.55
C LEU A 126 -4.98 6.30 -10.07
N SER A 127 -4.41 7.20 -9.27
CA SER A 127 -4.76 7.34 -7.86
C SER A 127 -6.25 7.64 -7.63
N LEU A 128 -6.89 8.41 -8.52
CA LEU A 128 -8.30 8.72 -8.40
C LEU A 128 -9.20 7.50 -8.54
N THR A 129 -8.69 6.42 -9.14
CA THR A 129 -9.42 5.16 -9.33
C THR A 129 -8.98 4.08 -8.36
N ILE A 130 -7.72 4.12 -7.91
CA ILE A 130 -7.12 3.10 -7.05
C ILE A 130 -6.95 3.68 -5.64
N PRO A 131 -7.78 3.26 -4.67
CA PRO A 131 -7.79 3.84 -3.32
C PRO A 131 -6.61 3.39 -2.44
N SER A 132 -5.82 2.42 -2.88
CA SER A 132 -4.73 1.83 -2.09
C SER A 132 -3.36 2.18 -2.68
N ALA A 133 -2.53 2.83 -1.86
CA ALA A 133 -1.14 3.16 -2.19
C ALA A 133 -0.31 1.92 -2.55
N ALA A 134 -0.48 0.82 -1.81
CA ALA A 134 0.25 -0.43 -2.05
C ALA A 134 -0.13 -1.07 -3.41
N THR A 135 -1.44 -1.12 -3.72
CA THR A 135 -1.94 -1.65 -5.00
C THR A 135 -1.48 -0.78 -6.16
N LEU A 136 -1.50 0.55 -6.00
CA LEU A 136 -0.99 1.47 -7.01
C LEU A 136 0.51 1.25 -7.25
N ALA A 137 1.33 1.18 -6.19
CA ALA A 137 2.76 0.95 -6.29
C ALA A 137 3.07 -0.36 -7.04
N LEU A 138 2.35 -1.43 -6.72
CA LEU A 138 2.47 -2.72 -7.40
C LEU A 138 2.17 -2.60 -8.91
N ILE A 139 1.07 -1.95 -9.28
CA ILE A 139 0.67 -1.77 -10.69
C ILE A 139 1.71 -0.94 -11.45
N LEU A 140 2.19 0.17 -10.87
CA LEU A 140 3.23 1.00 -11.48
C LEU A 140 4.55 0.23 -11.62
N MET A 141 4.91 -0.61 -10.65
CA MET A 141 6.09 -1.48 -10.70
C MET A 141 5.99 -2.59 -11.74
N THR A 142 4.80 -3.15 -11.98
CA THR A 142 4.65 -4.22 -12.98
C THR A 142 4.48 -3.66 -14.40
N THR A 143 3.97 -2.44 -14.56
CA THR A 143 3.64 -1.86 -15.88
C THR A 143 4.64 -0.80 -16.34
N LEU A 144 4.89 0.24 -15.55
CA LEU A 144 5.69 1.40 -15.95
C LEU A 144 7.18 1.23 -15.64
N PHE A 145 7.54 0.52 -14.58
CA PHE A 145 8.94 0.23 -14.28
C PHE A 145 9.68 -0.43 -15.45
N PRO A 146 9.20 -1.54 -16.08
CA PRO A 146 9.92 -2.14 -17.20
C PRO A 146 10.03 -1.20 -18.41
N VAL A 147 9.06 -0.31 -18.61
CA VAL A 147 9.10 0.71 -19.66
C VAL A 147 10.16 1.77 -19.37
N LEU A 148 10.26 2.26 -18.13
CA LEU A 148 11.28 3.21 -17.69
C LEU A 148 12.69 2.63 -17.85
N ILE A 149 12.91 1.39 -17.43
CA ILE A 149 14.19 0.71 -17.61
C ILE A 149 14.54 0.57 -19.09
N LYS A 150 13.61 0.10 -19.94
CA LYS A 150 13.82 -0.06 -21.39
C LYS A 150 14.11 1.27 -22.11
N SER A 151 13.60 2.39 -21.58
CA SER A 151 13.89 3.74 -22.10
C SER A 151 15.27 4.29 -21.70
N GLY A 152 15.98 3.62 -20.79
CA GLY A 152 17.31 3.99 -20.32
C GLY A 152 17.33 4.85 -19.04
N ILE A 153 16.26 4.83 -18.24
CA ILE A 153 16.23 5.44 -16.90
C ILE A 153 16.84 4.46 -15.88
N SER A 154 17.59 4.98 -14.90
CA SER A 154 18.19 4.15 -13.86
C SER A 154 17.12 3.46 -12.99
N PRO A 155 17.36 2.23 -12.52
CA PRO A 155 16.42 1.54 -11.61
C PRO A 155 16.11 2.32 -10.34
N LEU A 156 17.10 3.05 -9.82
CA LEU A 156 16.95 3.92 -8.65
C LEU A 156 15.98 5.07 -8.91
N SER A 157 16.11 5.75 -10.06
CA SER A 157 15.21 6.83 -10.44
C SER A 157 13.81 6.32 -10.75
N ALA A 158 13.69 5.18 -11.45
CA ALA A 158 12.40 4.57 -11.75
C ALA A 158 11.66 4.13 -10.47
N GLY A 159 12.36 3.44 -9.57
CA GLY A 159 11.81 3.02 -8.28
C GLY A 159 11.47 4.22 -7.38
N GLY A 160 12.32 5.24 -7.35
CA GLY A 160 12.08 6.47 -6.59
C GLY A 160 10.83 7.22 -7.03
N VAL A 161 10.61 7.36 -8.34
CA VAL A 161 9.40 8.02 -8.88
C VAL A 161 8.16 7.21 -8.55
N ILE A 162 8.19 5.89 -8.75
CA ILE A 162 7.04 5.02 -8.44
C ILE A 162 6.70 5.04 -6.94
N ALA A 163 7.72 4.97 -6.07
CA ALA A 163 7.54 5.06 -4.63
C ALA A 163 6.94 6.41 -4.23
N THR A 164 7.49 7.51 -4.75
CA THR A 164 7.02 8.87 -4.48
C THR A 164 5.58 9.07 -4.95
N THR A 165 5.22 8.56 -6.12
CA THR A 165 3.85 8.64 -6.65
C THR A 165 2.86 7.82 -5.84
N ALA A 166 3.28 6.70 -5.25
CA ALA A 166 2.44 5.92 -4.36
C ALA A 166 2.27 6.55 -2.96
N THR A 167 3.26 7.32 -2.48
CA THR A 167 3.25 7.88 -1.10
C THR A 167 2.83 9.34 -0.99
N ILE A 168 3.08 10.19 -2.00
CA ILE A 168 2.78 11.64 -1.98
C ILE A 168 1.42 11.92 -2.65
N MET A 169 0.43 11.09 -2.36
CA MET A 169 -0.76 10.98 -3.19
C MET A 169 -2.01 11.57 -2.47
N PRO A 170 -2.53 12.74 -2.89
CA PRO A 170 -3.80 13.25 -2.37
C PRO A 170 -4.96 12.53 -3.06
N THR A 171 -5.25 11.28 -2.64
CA THR A 171 -6.47 10.61 -3.13
C THR A 171 -7.64 10.87 -2.25
N PRO A 172 -8.77 11.40 -2.77
CA PRO A 172 -9.98 11.58 -1.98
C PRO A 172 -10.58 10.24 -1.49
N LEU A 173 -10.23 9.12 -2.13
CA LEU A 173 -10.69 7.77 -1.82
C LEU A 173 -9.71 6.95 -0.96
N GLY A 174 -8.57 7.54 -0.56
CA GLY A 174 -7.57 6.84 0.24
C GLY A 174 -8.15 6.37 1.58
N SER A 175 -7.74 5.20 2.05
CA SER A 175 -8.14 4.67 3.38
C SER A 175 -7.99 5.68 4.50
N ASP A 176 -6.95 6.52 4.38
CA ASP A 176 -6.57 7.52 5.37
C ASP A 176 -7.58 8.67 5.43
N ASN A 177 -8.29 8.93 4.33
CA ASN A 177 -9.34 9.95 4.25
C ASN A 177 -10.70 9.41 4.71
N VAL A 178 -10.96 8.12 4.44
CA VAL A 178 -12.17 7.43 4.93
C VAL A 178 -12.14 7.33 6.45
N PHE A 179 -10.97 7.06 7.04
CA PHE A 179 -10.80 6.98 8.50
C PHE A 179 -10.95 8.34 9.23
N ILE A 180 -10.77 9.46 8.52
CA ILE A 180 -10.98 10.82 9.08
C ILE A 180 -12.44 11.25 8.92
N ALA A 181 -13.19 10.62 8.01
CA ALA A 181 -14.60 10.92 7.75
C ALA A 181 -15.58 10.12 8.62
N GLU A 182 -15.10 9.13 9.37
CA GLU A 182 -15.84 8.35 10.39
C GLU A 182 -15.45 8.79 11.81
#